data_AF-A0A959WQ77-F1
#
_entry.id   AF-A0A959WQ77-F1
#
_cell.length_a   1.000
_cell.length_b   1.000
_cell.length_c   1.000
_cell.angle_alpha   90.00
_cell.angle_beta   90.00
_cell.angle_gamma   90.00
#
_symmetry.space_group_name_H-M   'P 1'
#
loop_
_entity.id
_entity.type
_entity.pdbx_description
1 polymer ?
#
loop_
_entity_poly.entity_id
_entity_poly.type
_entity_poly.pdbx_seq_one_letter_code
_entity_poly.pdbx_strand_id
1 'polypeptide(L)'
;MSEPGPSPFRYHLELTPAQLKLTHDALRSIAAEAEADGQTRRIAGEILEMLPDEEHIAQIRPDDDGRNRPDDAGPEDEPEGPEPPDLLA
;
A
#
# COMPACT_ATOMS: atom_id res chain seq x y z
N MET A 1 29.58 25.19 8.22
CA MET A 1 28.98 24.36 7.15
C MET A 1 27.66 23.88 7.71
N SER A 2 26.52 24.38 7.21
CA SER A 2 25.20 23.97 7.70
C SER A 2 24.80 22.70 6.97
N GLU A 3 24.64 21.60 7.70
CA GLU A 3 24.08 20.36 7.16
C GLU A 3 22.61 20.60 6.80
N PRO A 4 22.14 20.21 5.60
CA PRO A 4 20.73 20.23 5.30
C PRO A 4 20.05 19.21 6.22
N GLY A 5 19.20 19.69 7.14
CA GLY A 5 18.38 18.82 7.98
C GLY A 5 17.55 17.86 7.13
N PRO A 6 17.14 16.70 7.69
CA PRO A 6 16.44 15.67 6.93
C PRO A 6 15.22 16.28 6.23
N SER A 7 15.22 16.23 4.91
CA SER A 7 14.07 16.66 4.11
C SER A 7 12.88 15.78 4.48
N PRO A 8 11.67 16.35 4.70
CA PRO A 8 10.51 15.54 5.06
C PRO A 8 10.27 14.52 3.95
N PHE A 9 10.44 13.24 4.27
CA PHE A 9 10.10 12.14 3.36
C PHE A 9 8.61 12.24 3.04
N ARG A 10 8.30 12.49 1.77
CA ARG A 10 6.93 12.48 1.26
C ARG A 10 6.64 11.07 0.76
N TYR A 11 5.83 10.33 1.50
CA TYR A 11 5.29 9.07 1.01
C TYR A 11 4.35 9.38 -0.16
N HIS A 12 4.67 8.83 -1.34
CA HIS A 12 3.81 8.86 -2.52
C HIS A 12 3.34 7.43 -2.78
N LEU A 13 2.04 7.23 -2.82
CA LEU A 13 1.45 5.92 -3.06
C LEU A 13 0.98 5.87 -4.51
N GLU A 14 1.65 5.05 -5.32
CA GLU A 14 1.24 4.80 -6.70
C GLU A 14 0.26 3.62 -6.71
N LEU A 15 -1.02 3.93 -6.97
CA LEU A 15 -2.09 2.93 -7.07
C LEU A 15 -2.59 2.86 -8.50
N THR A 16 -2.77 1.65 -9.02
CA THR A 16 -3.54 1.47 -10.26
C THR A 16 -5.01 1.83 -10.02
N PRO A 17 -5.81 2.11 -11.07
CA PRO A 17 -7.23 2.42 -10.89
C PRO A 17 -8.02 1.34 -10.13
N ALA A 18 -7.66 0.08 -10.36
CA ALA A 18 -8.26 -1.05 -9.65
C ALA A 18 -7.88 -1.09 -8.16
N GLN A 19 -6.60 -0.84 -7.86
CA GLN A 19 -6.12 -0.77 -6.47
C GLN A 19 -6.72 0.44 -5.75
N LEU A 20 -6.79 1.58 -6.40
CA LEU A 20 -7.38 2.82 -5.89
C LEU A 20 -8.86 2.61 -5.53
N LYS A 21 -9.62 1.94 -6.39
CA LYS A 21 -11.01 1.55 -6.11
C LYS A 21 -11.10 0.62 -4.89
N LEU A 22 -10.27 -0.42 -4.84
CA LEU A 22 -10.24 -1.36 -3.71
C LEU A 22 -9.91 -0.65 -2.40
N THR A 23 -8.92 0.23 -2.41
CA THR A 23 -8.52 1.03 -1.24
C THR A 23 -9.65 1.95 -0.79
N HIS A 24 -10.33 2.62 -1.72
CA HIS A 24 -11.47 3.49 -1.42
C HIS A 24 -12.62 2.69 -0.75
N ASP A 25 -13.01 1.56 -1.33
CA ASP A 25 -14.08 0.70 -0.78
C ASP A 25 -13.71 0.17 0.61
N ALA A 26 -12.47 -0.26 0.80
CA ALA A 26 -11.99 -0.75 2.10
C ALA A 26 -12.01 0.36 3.17
N LEU A 27 -11.52 1.56 2.86
CA LEU A 27 -11.54 2.70 3.78
C LEU A 27 -12.96 3.11 4.17
N ARG A 28 -13.89 3.09 3.21
CA ARG A 28 -15.31 3.35 3.47
C ARG A 28 -15.91 2.31 4.41
N SER A 29 -15.59 1.03 4.21
CA SER A 29 -16.01 -0.06 5.10
C SER A 29 -15.46 0.14 6.51
N ILE A 30 -14.17 0.44 6.64
CA ILE A 30 -13.53 0.69 7.93
C ILE A 30 -14.18 1.87 8.65
N ALA A 31 -14.43 2.99 7.96
CA ALA A 31 -15.06 4.17 8.55
C ALA A 31 -16.50 3.89 9.03
N ALA A 32 -17.23 3.05 8.30
CA ALA A 32 -18.58 2.61 8.66
C ALA A 32 -18.56 1.72 9.91
N GLU A 33 -17.63 0.77 10.00
CA GLU A 33 -17.54 -0.19 11.11
C GLU A 33 -16.87 0.39 12.37
N ALA A 34 -16.08 1.47 12.24
CA ALA A 34 -15.37 2.13 13.34
C ALA A 34 -16.27 2.96 14.29
N GLU A 35 -17.53 2.55 14.52
CA GLU A 35 -18.52 3.31 15.31
C GLU A 35 -18.05 3.68 16.71
N ALA A 36 -17.31 2.78 17.37
CA ALA A 36 -16.77 3.00 18.70
C ALA A 36 -15.37 3.66 18.70
N ASP A 37 -14.68 3.67 17.55
CA ASP A 37 -13.32 4.21 17.42
C ASP A 37 -13.32 5.48 16.56
N GLY A 38 -13.67 6.60 17.19
CA GLY A 38 -13.78 7.90 16.53
C GLY A 38 -12.48 8.37 15.88
N GLN A 39 -11.31 7.89 16.34
CA GLN A 39 -10.02 8.23 15.74
C GLN A 39 -9.81 7.50 14.42
N THR A 40 -10.08 6.20 14.36
CA THR A 40 -10.02 5.40 13.14
C THR A 40 -10.98 5.94 12.09
N ARG A 41 -12.22 6.25 12.49
CA ARG A 41 -13.22 6.86 11.60
C ARG A 41 -12.73 8.20 11.05
N ARG A 42 -12.14 9.04 11.90
CA ARG A 42 -11.59 10.34 11.49
C ARG A 42 -10.45 10.17 10.49
N ILE A 43 -9.46 9.33 10.80
CA ILE A 43 -8.30 9.11 9.94
C ILE A 43 -8.73 8.52 8.60
N ALA A 44 -9.64 7.55 8.60
CA ALA A 44 -10.19 6.98 7.36
C ALA A 44 -10.90 8.04 6.51
N GLY A 45 -11.66 8.95 7.14
CA GLY A 45 -12.27 10.11 6.48
C GLY A 45 -11.23 11.07 5.88
N GLU A 46 -10.22 11.45 6.67
CA GLU A 46 -9.12 12.32 6.21
C GLU A 46 -8.35 11.70 5.03
N ILE A 47 -8.17 10.36 5.00
CA ILE A 47 -7.56 9.66 3.88
C ILE A 47 -8.48 9.64 2.66
N LEU A 48 -9.78 9.39 2.84
CA LEU A 48 -10.76 9.41 1.76
C LEU A 48 -10.82 10.79 1.07
N GLU A 49 -10.72 11.88 1.83
CA GLU A 49 -10.66 13.25 1.27
C GLU A 49 -9.39 13.54 0.46
N MET A 50 -8.31 12.78 0.68
CA MET A 50 -7.07 12.89 -0.10
C MET A 50 -7.07 12.03 -1.36
N LEU A 51 -7.98 11.05 -1.45
CA LEU A 51 -8.11 10.17 -2.60
C LEU A 51 -9.05 10.80 -3.64
N PRO A 52 -8.80 10.58 -4.95
CA PRO A 52 -9.75 10.97 -5.99
C PRO A 52 -11.08 10.20 -5.83
N ASP A 53 -12.20 10.90 -6.04
CA ASP A 53 -13.54 10.33 -5.95
C ASP A 53 -13.79 9.17 -6.93
N GLU A 54 -14.78 8.33 -6.63
CA GLU A 54 -15.18 7.17 -7.46
C GLU A 54 -15.44 7.57 -8.93
N GLU A 55 -16.03 8.75 -9.18
CA GLU A 55 -16.24 9.28 -10.54
C GLU A 55 -14.92 9.63 -11.25
N HIS A 56 -13.91 10.09 -10.51
CA HIS A 56 -12.57 10.30 -11.05
C HIS A 56 -11.86 8.98 -11.31
N ILE A 57 -11.98 8.00 -10.40
CA ILE A 57 -11.39 6.66 -10.56
C ILE A 57 -11.95 5.97 -11.81
N ALA A 58 -13.26 6.05 -12.03
CA ALA A 58 -13.93 5.43 -13.18
C ALA A 58 -13.52 6.03 -14.54
N GLN A 59 -13.03 7.26 -14.55
CA GLN A 59 -12.52 7.92 -15.76
C GLN A 59 -11.07 7.53 -16.09
N ILE A 60 -10.35 6.91 -15.14
CA ILE A 60 -9.00 6.41 -15.39
C ILE A 60 -9.12 5.14 -16.21
N ARG A 61 -8.68 5.21 -17.47
CA ARG A 61 -8.70 4.08 -18.40
C ARG A 61 -7.86 2.94 -17.80
N PRO A 62 -8.39 1.71 -17.67
CA PRO A 62 -7.64 0.57 -17.15
C PRO A 62 -6.47 0.11 -18.05
N ASP A 63 -6.30 0.74 -19.23
CA ASP A 63 -5.20 0.51 -20.17
C ASP A 63 -3.90 1.23 -19.76
N ASP A 64 -3.93 2.11 -18.74
CA ASP A 64 -2.73 2.68 -18.12
C ASP A 64 -2.16 1.70 -17.07
N ASP A 65 -2.11 0.41 -17.41
CA ASP A 65 -1.43 -0.62 -16.63
C ASP A 65 0.08 -0.49 -16.88
N GLY A 66 0.65 0.59 -16.35
CA GLY A 66 2.08 0.82 -16.32
C GLY A 66 2.77 -0.16 -15.36
N ARG A 67 2.88 -1.43 -15.76
CA ARG A 67 3.93 -2.37 -15.28
C ARG A 67 4.24 -2.31 -13.78
N ASN A 68 3.26 -2.56 -12.91
CA ASN A 68 3.59 -2.91 -11.53
C ASN A 68 3.86 -4.42 -11.47
N ARG A 69 5.06 -4.84 -11.89
CA ARG A 69 5.61 -6.07 -11.31
C ARG A 69 5.88 -5.73 -9.84
N PRO A 70 5.39 -6.51 -8.87
CA PRO A 70 6.02 -6.56 -7.56
C PRO A 70 7.42 -7.19 -7.70
N ASP A 71 8.34 -6.54 -8.40
CA ASP A 71 9.77 -6.86 -8.50
C ASP A 71 10.51 -5.95 -7.51
N ASP A 72 10.08 -5.97 -6.25
CA ASP A 72 10.87 -5.51 -5.10
C ASP A 72 10.59 -6.43 -3.90
N ALA A 73 10.53 -7.74 -4.17
CA ALA A 73 11.13 -8.69 -3.25
C ALA A 73 12.59 -8.76 -3.67
N GLY A 74 13.49 -8.18 -2.86
CA GLY A 74 14.92 -8.26 -3.07
C GLY A 74 15.40 -9.70 -3.29
N PRO A 75 16.60 -9.90 -3.85
CA PRO A 75 17.11 -11.23 -4.12
C PRO A 75 16.96 -12.11 -2.89
N GLU A 76 16.45 -13.29 -3.14
CA GLU A 76 16.22 -14.39 -2.23
C GLU A 76 17.58 -14.81 -1.66
N ASP A 77 18.11 -14.06 -0.68
CA ASP A 77 19.12 -14.56 0.24
C ASP A 77 18.36 -15.48 1.21
N GLU A 78 17.93 -16.64 0.71
CA GLU A 78 17.78 -17.82 1.54
C GLU A 78 19.18 -18.10 2.10
N PRO A 79 19.45 -17.94 3.41
CA PRO A 79 20.64 -18.56 3.94
C PRO A 79 20.45 -20.07 3.77
N GLU A 80 21.28 -20.69 2.92
CA GLU A 80 21.47 -22.14 2.86
C GLU A 80 21.62 -22.67 4.30
N GLY A 81 20.50 -23.11 4.87
CA GLY A 81 20.49 -23.81 6.14
C GLY A 81 21.26 -25.11 5.95
N PRO A 82 22.12 -25.52 6.90
CA PRO A 82 22.90 -26.73 6.74
C PRO A 82 21.96 -27.92 6.51
N GLU A 83 22.26 -28.72 5.49
CA GLU A 83 21.49 -29.92 5.14
C GLU A 83 21.26 -30.78 6.39
N PRO A 84 20.05 -31.32 6.59
CA PRO A 84 19.79 -32.21 7.71
C PRO A 84 20.70 -33.44 7.59
N PRO A 85 21.32 -33.92 8.68
CA PRO A 85 22.10 -35.14 8.63
C PRO A 85 21.19 -36.31 8.23
N ASP A 86 21.65 -37.08 7.24
CA ASP A 86 21.01 -38.29 6.76
C ASP A 86 20.83 -39.28 7.93
N LEU A 87 19.61 -39.37 8.48
CA LEU A 87 19.26 -40.31 9.54
C LEU A 87 18.82 -41.66 8.94
N LEU A 88 19.67 -42.29 8.13
CA LEU A 88 19.46 -43.65 7.63
C LEU A 88 20.78 -44.40 7.36
N ALA A 89 21.33 -45.05 8.39
CA ALA A 89 21.93 -46.40 8.35
C ALA A 89 22.55 -46.78 9.71
#